data_AF-A0A534B9L8-F1
#
_entry.id   AF-A0A534B9L8-F1
#
_cell.length_a   1.000
_cell.length_b   1.000
_cell.length_c   1.000
_cell.angle_alpha   90.00
_cell.angle_beta   90.00
_cell.angle_gamma   90.00
#
_symmetry.space_group_name_H-M   'P 1'
#
loop_
_entity.id
_entity.type
_entity.pdbx_description
1 polymer ?
#
loop_
_entity_poly.entity_id
_entity_poly.type
_entity_poly.pdbx_seq_one_letter_code
_entity_poly.pdbx_strand_id
1 'polypeptide(L)'
;MGYDKTAVRKILDAARAAGRSALTAPEAKGLCEAYGIAVPQEGVATTAADAVRLAAKIGFPVVMKIVSLQILHKTEAGGVMVGVRSAAAAQEAFTTIVANARR
;
A
#
# COMPACT_ATOMS: atom_id res chain seq x y z
N MET A 1 -25.93 5.33 -11.39
CA MET A 1 -24.62 4.82 -10.94
C MET A 1 -23.95 5.94 -10.15
N GLY A 2 -24.08 5.94 -8.81
CA GLY A 2 -23.59 7.02 -7.97
C GLY A 2 -22.32 6.57 -7.24
N TYR A 3 -21.18 7.15 -7.59
CA TYR A 3 -19.94 6.98 -6.84
C TYR A 3 -19.93 7.93 -5.63
N ASP A 4 -19.21 7.58 -4.57
CA ASP A 4 -19.12 8.40 -3.36
C ASP A 4 -18.25 9.64 -3.62
N LYS A 5 -18.89 10.70 -4.10
CA LYS A 5 -18.26 11.99 -4.40
C LYS A 5 -17.56 12.59 -3.18
N THR A 6 -18.09 12.36 -1.98
CA THR A 6 -17.53 12.89 -0.74
C THR A 6 -16.20 12.20 -0.41
N ALA A 7 -16.16 10.87 -0.49
CA ALA A 7 -14.93 10.10 -0.30
C ALA A 7 -13.86 10.46 -1.34
N VAL A 8 -14.24 10.53 -2.62
CA VAL A 8 -13.34 10.96 -3.70
C VAL A 8 -12.75 12.34 -3.41
N ARG A 9 -13.58 13.32 -3.07
CA ARG A 9 -13.14 14.70 -2.85
C ARG A 9 -12.20 14.78 -1.65
N LYS A 10 -12.53 14.08 -0.56
CA LYS A 10 -11.68 14.01 0.64
C LYS A 10 -10.27 13.53 0.34
N ILE A 11 -10.12 12.46 -0.46
CA ILE A 11 -8.80 11.91 -0.84
C ILE A 11 -8.01 12.91 -1.70
N LEU A 12 -8.64 13.47 -2.73
CA LEU A 12 -7.98 14.40 -3.65
C LEU A 12 -7.61 15.73 -2.99
N ASP A 13 -8.45 16.23 -2.08
CA ASP A 13 -8.17 17.45 -1.32
C ASP A 13 -7.02 17.25 -0.34
N ALA A 14 -6.99 16.13 0.38
CA ALA A 14 -5.88 15.82 1.27
C ALA A 14 -4.53 15.75 0.52
N ALA A 15 -4.53 15.17 -0.68
CA ALA A 15 -3.32 15.15 -1.52
C ALA A 15 -2.91 16.54 -2.00
N ARG A 16 -3.86 17.36 -2.47
CA ARG A 16 -3.59 18.73 -2.93
C ARG A 16 -3.16 19.66 -1.81
N ALA A 17 -3.80 19.59 -0.64
CA ALA A 17 -3.46 20.38 0.53
C ALA A 17 -2.03 20.05 1.03
N ALA A 18 -1.58 18.81 0.82
CA ALA A 18 -0.20 18.39 1.08
C ALA A 18 0.78 18.74 -0.05
N GLY A 19 0.36 19.52 -1.06
CA GLY A 19 1.20 19.93 -2.19
C GLY A 19 1.57 18.80 -3.16
N ARG A 20 0.86 17.67 -3.13
CA ARG A 20 1.17 16.48 -3.93
C ARG A 20 0.36 16.44 -5.22
N SER A 21 0.98 15.96 -6.28
CA SER A 21 0.35 15.61 -7.56
C SER A 21 0.09 14.11 -7.73
N ALA A 22 0.57 13.28 -6.78
CA ALA A 22 0.44 11.83 -6.80
C ALA A 22 -0.22 11.29 -5.52
N LEU A 23 -1.03 10.24 -5.70
CA LEU A 23 -1.62 9.47 -4.61
C LEU A 23 -0.68 8.33 -4.20
N THR A 24 -0.69 8.03 -2.91
CA THR A 24 -0.16 6.76 -2.41
C THR A 24 -1.05 5.59 -2.85
N ALA A 25 -0.53 4.36 -2.78
CA ALA A 25 -1.31 3.18 -3.14
C ALA A 25 -2.61 3.02 -2.32
N PRO A 26 -2.63 3.21 -0.98
CA PRO A 26 -3.86 3.15 -0.19
C PRO A 26 -4.88 4.24 -0.55
N GLU A 27 -4.40 5.46 -0.85
CA GLU A 27 -5.28 6.55 -1.32
C GLU A 27 -5.91 6.21 -2.68
N ALA A 28 -5.12 5.69 -3.61
CA ALA A 28 -5.62 5.26 -4.92
C ALA A 28 -6.63 4.11 -4.81
N LYS A 29 -6.42 3.16 -3.89
CA LYS A 29 -7.40 2.11 -3.59
C LYS A 29 -8.73 2.70 -3.11
N GLY A 30 -8.69 3.60 -2.13
CA GLY A 30 -9.90 4.24 -1.61
C GLY A 30 -10.67 5.00 -2.70
N LEU A 31 -9.95 5.58 -3.66
CA LEU A 31 -10.56 6.19 -4.84
C LEU A 31 -11.28 5.15 -5.71
N CYS A 32 -10.62 4.04 -6.05
CA CYS A 32 -11.23 2.94 -6.82
C CYS A 32 -12.50 2.40 -6.14
N GLU A 33 -12.45 2.17 -4.82
CA GLU A 33 -13.60 1.71 -4.04
C GLU A 33 -14.77 2.69 -4.09
N ALA A 34 -14.49 4.00 -3.96
CA ALA A 34 -15.51 5.04 -4.06
C ALA A 34 -16.19 5.08 -5.44
N TYR A 35 -15.50 4.63 -6.50
CA TYR A 35 -16.04 4.46 -7.85
C TYR A 35 -16.67 3.08 -8.11
N GLY A 36 -16.67 2.17 -7.14
CA GLY A 36 -17.18 0.81 -7.31
C GLY A 36 -16.27 -0.09 -8.15
N ILE A 37 -14.99 0.28 -8.31
CA ILE A 37 -13.98 -0.54 -8.98
C ILE A 37 -13.48 -1.57 -7.97
N ALA A 38 -13.63 -2.86 -8.28
CA ALA A 38 -13.15 -3.93 -7.43
C ALA A 38 -11.62 -3.90 -7.30
N VAL A 39 -11.13 -4.05 -6.08
CA VAL A 39 -9.71 -3.98 -5.72
C VAL A 39 -9.36 -5.15 -4.80
N PRO A 40 -8.11 -5.64 -4.83
CA PRO A 40 -7.68 -6.69 -3.91
C PRO A 40 -7.71 -6.21 -2.45
N GLN A 41 -7.85 -7.15 -1.53
CA GLN A 41 -7.68 -6.88 -0.10
C GLN A 41 -6.25 -6.43 0.17
N GLU A 42 -6.08 -5.36 0.95
CA GLU A 42 -4.77 -4.86 1.37
C GLU A 42 -4.81 -4.29 2.78
N GLY A 43 -3.63 -3.98 3.33
CA GLY A 43 -3.46 -3.25 4.57
C GLY A 43 -2.11 -2.54 4.61
N VAL A 44 -2.00 -1.53 5.47
CA VAL A 44 -0.74 -0.79 5.69
C VAL A 44 -0.08 -1.32 6.97
N ALA A 45 1.11 -1.89 6.82
CA ALA A 45 1.94 -2.31 7.95
C ALA A 45 2.93 -1.20 8.32
N THR A 46 2.98 -0.82 9.58
CA THR A 46 3.98 0.12 10.13
C THR A 46 5.08 -0.61 10.91
N THR A 47 4.84 -1.88 11.23
CA THR A 47 5.80 -2.78 11.88
C THR A 47 5.85 -4.11 11.15
N ALA A 48 6.92 -4.88 11.38
CA ALA A 48 7.03 -6.20 10.80
C ALA A 48 5.99 -7.18 11.38
N ALA A 49 5.63 -7.03 12.65
CA ALA A 49 4.53 -7.77 13.28
C ALA A 49 3.18 -7.45 12.62
N ASP A 50 2.93 -6.19 12.26
CA ASP A 50 1.74 -5.83 11.47
C ASP A 50 1.75 -6.47 10.09
N ALA A 51 2.91 -6.51 9.43
CA ALA A 51 3.03 -7.16 8.12
C ALA A 51 2.66 -8.64 8.19
N VAL A 52 3.17 -9.36 9.20
CA VAL A 52 2.81 -10.78 9.43
C VAL A 52 1.32 -10.94 9.68
N ARG A 53 0.75 -10.15 10.59
CA ARG A 53 -0.67 -10.20 10.95
C ARG A 53 -1.58 -9.91 9.76
N LEU A 54 -1.26 -8.88 8.98
CA LEU A 54 -2.03 -8.49 7.79
C LEU A 54 -1.90 -9.53 6.68
N ALA A 55 -0.70 -10.05 6.44
CA ALA A 55 -0.48 -11.10 5.45
C ALA A 55 -1.27 -12.38 5.79
N ALA A 56 -1.26 -12.80 7.05
CA ALA A 56 -2.05 -13.95 7.52
C ALA A 56 -3.57 -13.70 7.37
N LYS A 57 -4.04 -12.47 7.64
CA LYS A 57 -5.45 -12.09 7.47
C LYS A 57 -5.89 -12.03 6.00
N ILE A 58 -5.01 -11.63 5.09
CA ILE A 58 -5.29 -11.62 3.64
C ILE A 58 -5.25 -13.04 3.06
N GLY A 59 -4.36 -13.88 3.60
CA GLY A 59 -4.07 -15.21 3.06
C GLY A 59 -2.87 -15.18 2.13
N PHE A 60 -2.01 -16.18 2.25
CA PHE A 60 -0.81 -16.31 1.42
C PHE A 60 -1.13 -16.98 0.07
N PRO A 61 -0.35 -16.70 -1.00
CA PRO A 61 0.76 -15.75 -1.05
C PRO A 61 0.29 -14.29 -1.15
N VAL A 62 1.07 -13.37 -0.57
CA VAL A 62 0.83 -11.92 -0.67
C VAL A 62 1.93 -11.21 -1.45
N VAL A 63 1.65 -9.96 -1.84
CA VAL A 63 2.63 -9.01 -2.34
C VAL A 63 2.79 -7.89 -1.31
N MET A 64 4.02 -7.53 -0.99
CA MET A 64 4.35 -6.43 -0.09
C MET A 64 5.04 -5.32 -0.87
N LYS A 65 4.65 -4.07 -0.61
CA LYS A 65 5.24 -2.90 -1.30
C LYS A 65 5.38 -1.72 -0.35
N ILE A 66 6.43 -0.92 -0.54
CA ILE A 66 6.65 0.30 0.23
C ILE A 66 5.52 1.31 -0.01
N VAL A 67 5.15 2.01 1.04
CA VAL A 67 4.25 3.17 0.99
C VAL A 67 5.08 4.39 1.40
N SER A 68 5.47 5.19 0.41
CA SER A 68 6.25 6.41 0.62
C SER A 68 5.85 7.46 -0.41
N LEU A 69 5.82 8.72 0.01
CA LEU A 69 5.61 9.88 -0.86
C LEU A 69 6.85 10.20 -1.72
N GLN A 70 8.03 9.78 -1.26
CA GLN A 70 9.30 10.02 -1.95
C GLN A 70 9.65 8.90 -2.94
N ILE A 71 9.02 7.73 -2.81
CA ILE A 71 9.30 6.54 -3.64
C ILE A 71 8.05 6.19 -4.46
N LEU A 72 7.92 6.84 -5.62
CA LEU A 72 6.87 6.54 -6.59
C LEU A 72 7.19 5.27 -7.41
N HIS A 73 8.44 5.12 -7.84
CA HIS A 73 8.97 3.98 -8.60
C HIS A 73 9.47 2.88 -7.65
N LYS A 74 8.52 2.13 -7.08
CA LYS A 74 8.77 1.19 -5.96
C LYS A 74 9.65 0.01 -6.34
N THR A 75 9.50 -0.51 -7.56
CA THR A 75 10.24 -1.69 -8.01
C THR A 75 11.72 -1.36 -8.13
N GLU A 76 12.03 -0.23 -8.73
CA GLU A 76 13.37 0.30 -8.94
C GLU A 76 14.07 0.58 -7.60
N ALA A 77 13.31 1.01 -6.59
CA ALA A 77 13.80 1.21 -5.22
C ALA A 77 13.92 -0.11 -4.41
N GLY A 78 13.69 -1.28 -5.00
CA GLY A 78 13.67 -2.56 -4.27
C GLY A 78 12.56 -2.63 -3.20
N GLY A 79 11.53 -1.79 -3.35
CA GLY A 79 10.42 -1.63 -2.43
C GLY A 79 9.22 -2.51 -2.76
N VAL A 80 9.38 -3.55 -3.58
CA VAL A 80 8.32 -4.51 -3.93
C VAL A 80 8.84 -5.93 -3.75
N MET A 81 8.16 -6.73 -2.94
CA MET A 81 8.41 -8.16 -2.75
C MET A 81 7.15 -8.94 -3.13
N VAL A 82 7.25 -9.74 -4.18
CA VAL A 82 6.18 -10.61 -4.66
C VAL A 82 6.35 -12.03 -4.15
N GLY A 83 5.26 -12.81 -4.10
CA GLY A 83 5.35 -14.23 -3.76
C GLY A 83 5.75 -14.50 -2.31
N VAL A 84 5.37 -13.61 -1.39
CA VAL A 84 5.58 -13.80 0.05
C VAL A 84 4.61 -14.89 0.52
N ARG A 85 5.14 -16.06 0.90
CA ARG A 85 4.36 -17.29 1.11
C ARG A 85 4.16 -17.70 2.58
N SER A 86 4.79 -17.02 3.52
CA SER A 86 4.73 -17.39 4.94
C SER A 86 4.87 -16.17 5.85
N ALA A 87 4.53 -16.35 7.13
CA ALA A 87 4.76 -15.36 8.17
C ALA A 87 6.24 -14.95 8.27
N ALA A 88 7.16 -15.94 8.25
CA ALA A 88 8.60 -15.66 8.29
C ALA A 88 9.04 -14.84 7.06
N ALA A 89 8.59 -15.21 5.86
CA ALA A 89 8.88 -14.46 4.64
C ALA A 89 8.29 -13.04 4.67
N ALA A 90 7.12 -12.84 5.29
CA ALA A 90 6.52 -11.52 5.44
C ALA A 90 7.31 -10.62 6.39
N GLN A 91 7.78 -11.18 7.50
CA GLN A 91 8.67 -10.49 8.44
C GLN A 91 9.98 -10.06 7.76
N GLU A 92 10.61 -10.97 7.00
CA GLU A 92 11.84 -10.69 6.26
C GLU A 92 11.61 -9.64 5.17
N ALA A 93 10.54 -9.79 4.37
CA ALA A 93 10.19 -8.85 3.32
C ALA A 93 9.95 -7.44 3.86
N PHE A 94 9.32 -7.29 5.03
CA PHE A 94 9.16 -5.98 5.68
C PHE A 94 10.52 -5.33 5.97
N THR A 95 11.41 -6.07 6.64
CA THR A 95 12.74 -5.58 7.00
C THR A 95 13.53 -5.16 5.76
N THR A 96 13.52 -6.00 4.72
CA THR A 96 14.22 -5.73 3.45
C THR A 96 13.67 -4.51 2.73
N ILE A 97 12.35 -4.40 2.59
CA ILE A 97 11.70 -3.25 1.93
C ILE A 97 12.03 -1.96 2.66
N VAL A 98 11.93 -1.93 4.00
CA VAL A 98 12.22 -0.73 4.80
C VAL A 98 13.70 -0.36 4.74
N ALA A 99 14.61 -1.34 4.73
CA ALA A 99 16.03 -1.10 4.56
C ALA A 99 16.35 -0.49 3.19
N ASN A 100 15.75 -1.01 2.12
CA ASN A 100 15.93 -0.49 0.76
C ASN A 100 15.40 0.94 0.63
N ALA A 101 14.28 1.27 1.27
CA ALA A 101 13.67 2.59 1.25
C ALA A 101 14.46 3.69 2.01
N ARG A 102 15.51 3.32 2.75
CA ARG A 102 16.39 4.24 3.49
C ARG A 102 17.71 4.56 2.77
N ARG A 103 17.96 3.89 1.64
CA ARG A 103 19.12 4.16 0.78
C ARG A 103 18.81 5.35 -0.12
#